data_AF-A0A1D2J3M7-F1
#
_entry.id   AF-A0A1D2J3M7-F1
#
_cell.length_a   1.000
_cell.length_b   1.000
_cell.length_c   1.000
_cell.angle_alpha   90.00
_cell.angle_beta   90.00
_cell.angle_gamma   90.00
#
_symmetry.space_group_name_H-M   'P 1'
#
loop_
_entity.id
_entity.type
_entity.pdbx_description
1 polymer ?
#
loop_
_entity_poly.entity_id
_entity_poly.type
_entity_poly.pdbx_seq_one_letter_code
_entity_poly.pdbx_strand_id
1 'polypeptide(L)'
;MAPRIASLEEINNRKIVGINRETVTNITSTDFPGHWPGENHEWSIEKFRNNLIVTFHKNEPYEASFSLIGVDASIANAFRRILIAEIPSLAIETVYIHNNTSVIQDEVLAHRLGLVPLTGSPEGINWLRWFRQPNEGDPSSGSELADYNTIVLHLNVECKKNPKASPDEQDPLKLYSHAHVYAKDITFQPVGRQEAYFPEPDGGIRPTNPDILLAKLRPGQKIDIEMHCVKGIGADHAKFSPVATASYRLLPDIRILRPILGMDAVKFAGCFPEGVIGIETVTAEEASQRGSGYEGHEGAKKAVVLDPFKDTVSRECLRHEEFRGKVKLGRIRDHFIFNVESTGQFRSDVLFLESVKVLKLKCRKLKRDLAKIVETLEVS
;
A
#
# COMPACT_ATOMS: atom_id res chain seq x y z
N MET A 1 -35.89 -17.03 -28.81
CA MET A 1 -34.49 -17.08 -29.27
C MET A 1 -33.76 -17.93 -28.24
N ALA A 2 -33.15 -19.06 -28.63
CA ALA A 2 -32.48 -19.94 -27.66
C ALA A 2 -31.38 -19.16 -26.93
N PRO A 3 -31.20 -19.31 -25.60
CA PRO A 3 -30.15 -18.61 -24.86
C PRO A 3 -28.80 -19.02 -25.45
N ARG A 4 -28.04 -18.06 -25.98
CA ARG A 4 -26.68 -18.31 -26.48
C ARG A 4 -25.82 -18.62 -25.26
N ILE A 5 -25.37 -19.86 -25.14
CA ILE A 5 -24.40 -20.26 -24.12
C ILE A 5 -23.02 -19.86 -24.63
N ALA A 6 -22.39 -18.89 -23.98
CA ALA A 6 -21.02 -18.51 -24.30
C ALA A 6 -20.06 -19.68 -23.97
N SER A 7 -19.04 -19.84 -24.81
CA SER A 7 -17.98 -20.82 -24.51
C SER A 7 -17.13 -20.35 -23.34
N LEU A 8 -16.49 -21.29 -22.63
CA LEU A 8 -15.59 -20.98 -21.52
C LEU A 8 -14.43 -20.05 -21.98
N GLU A 9 -13.94 -20.25 -23.20
CA GLU A 9 -12.90 -19.41 -23.79
C GLU A 9 -13.40 -17.99 -24.04
N GLU A 10 -14.64 -17.80 -24.50
CA GLU A 10 -15.24 -16.49 -24.68
C GLU A 10 -15.36 -15.78 -23.32
N ILE A 11 -15.82 -16.47 -22.28
CA ILE A 11 -15.93 -15.94 -20.91
C ILE A 11 -14.55 -15.54 -20.37
N ASN A 12 -13.54 -16.38 -20.54
CA ASN A 12 -12.17 -16.07 -20.10
C ASN A 12 -11.59 -14.89 -20.87
N ASN A 13 -11.84 -14.79 -22.17
CA ASN A 13 -11.38 -13.66 -22.99
C ASN A 13 -12.03 -12.32 -22.60
N ARG A 14 -13.29 -12.33 -22.13
CA ARG A 14 -13.98 -11.13 -21.61
C ARG A 14 -13.34 -10.60 -20.32
N LYS A 15 -12.68 -11.47 -19.54
CA LYS A 15 -11.95 -11.08 -18.32
C LYS A 15 -10.57 -10.48 -18.61
N ILE A 16 -10.11 -10.51 -19.85
CA ILE A 16 -8.76 -10.04 -20.20
C ILE A 16 -8.82 -8.61 -20.70
N VAL A 17 -8.15 -7.74 -19.98
CA VAL A 17 -7.79 -6.40 -20.45
C VAL A 17 -6.69 -6.56 -21.49
N GLY A 18 -6.97 -6.19 -22.74
CA GLY A 18 -6.03 -6.35 -23.84
C GLY A 18 -4.95 -5.28 -23.82
N ILE A 19 -3.68 -5.68 -23.94
CA ILE A 19 -2.54 -4.78 -24.04
C ILE A 19 -2.00 -4.83 -25.47
N ASN A 20 -2.30 -3.80 -26.25
CA ASN A 20 -1.77 -3.62 -27.59
C ASN A 20 -0.54 -2.70 -27.56
N ARG A 21 0.11 -2.56 -28.71
CA ARG A 21 1.30 -1.73 -28.88
C ARG A 21 1.03 -0.28 -28.43
N GLU A 22 -0.04 0.31 -28.96
CA GLU A 22 -0.38 1.73 -28.72
C GLU A 22 -1.61 1.92 -27.83
N THR A 23 -2.44 0.90 -27.62
CA THR A 23 -3.74 1.02 -26.95
C THR A 23 -3.97 -0.08 -25.91
N VAL A 24 -4.90 0.19 -25.00
CA VAL A 24 -5.43 -0.80 -24.06
C VAL A 24 -6.92 -0.97 -24.35
N THR A 25 -7.40 -2.21 -24.39
CA THR A 25 -8.79 -2.55 -24.71
C THR A 25 -9.44 -3.36 -23.58
N ASN A 26 -10.77 -3.47 -23.60
CA ASN A 26 -11.56 -4.24 -22.61
C ASN A 26 -11.35 -3.78 -21.15
N ILE A 27 -11.37 -2.46 -20.94
CA ILE A 27 -11.03 -1.85 -19.65
C ILE A 27 -12.20 -1.96 -18.65
N THR A 28 -13.44 -1.82 -19.15
CA THR A 28 -14.63 -1.77 -18.31
C THR A 28 -15.10 -3.14 -17.87
N SER A 29 -15.65 -3.23 -16.67
CA SER A 29 -16.37 -4.41 -16.21
C SER A 29 -17.67 -4.57 -17.00
N THR A 30 -17.92 -5.78 -17.47
CA THR A 30 -19.08 -6.14 -18.32
C THR A 30 -20.00 -7.16 -17.65
N ASP A 31 -19.70 -7.52 -16.40
CA ASP A 31 -20.33 -8.62 -15.68
C ASP A 31 -21.55 -8.12 -14.91
N PHE A 32 -22.44 -7.41 -15.61
CA PHE A 32 -23.66 -6.82 -15.05
C PHE A 32 -24.90 -7.40 -15.73
N PRO A 33 -26.06 -7.47 -15.02
CA PRO A 33 -27.31 -7.95 -15.59
C PRO A 33 -27.68 -7.19 -16.88
N GLY A 34 -28.08 -7.92 -17.92
CA GLY A 34 -28.51 -7.35 -19.19
C GLY A 34 -27.40 -6.96 -20.17
N HIS A 35 -26.12 -7.10 -19.81
CA HIS A 35 -25.02 -6.81 -20.74
C HIS A 35 -24.81 -7.92 -21.78
N TRP A 36 -24.86 -9.19 -21.34
CA TRP A 36 -24.68 -10.35 -22.21
C TRP A 36 -26.01 -11.07 -22.44
N PRO A 37 -26.46 -11.23 -23.70
CA PRO A 37 -27.69 -11.95 -24.01
C PRO A 37 -27.64 -13.42 -23.58
N GLY A 38 -28.62 -13.86 -22.80
CA GLY A 38 -28.73 -15.27 -22.36
C GLY A 38 -27.91 -15.64 -21.12
N GLU A 39 -27.24 -14.66 -20.48
CA GLU A 39 -26.46 -14.87 -19.26
C GLU A 39 -27.08 -14.14 -18.06
N ASN A 40 -26.99 -14.76 -16.87
CA ASN A 40 -27.40 -14.12 -15.62
C ASN A 40 -26.17 -13.66 -14.81
N HIS A 41 -26.03 -12.35 -14.66
CA HIS A 41 -25.00 -11.68 -13.85
C HIS A 41 -25.58 -10.96 -12.63
N GLU A 42 -26.78 -11.33 -12.18
CA GLU A 42 -27.36 -10.83 -10.94
C GLU A 42 -26.44 -11.10 -9.74
N TRP A 43 -26.52 -10.20 -8.77
CA TRP A 43 -25.73 -10.32 -7.55
C TRP A 43 -26.15 -11.56 -6.76
N SER A 44 -25.19 -12.44 -6.50
CA SER A 44 -25.35 -13.60 -5.63
C SER A 44 -24.21 -13.67 -4.63
N ILE A 45 -24.55 -13.66 -3.34
CA ILE A 45 -23.57 -13.75 -2.26
C ILE A 45 -22.85 -15.11 -2.25
N GLU A 46 -23.53 -16.18 -2.66
CA GLU A 46 -22.95 -17.52 -2.74
C GLU A 46 -21.93 -17.60 -3.88
N LYS A 47 -22.28 -17.05 -5.05
CA LYS A 47 -21.35 -16.93 -6.19
C LYS A 47 -20.13 -16.11 -5.81
N PHE A 48 -20.32 -14.98 -5.12
CA PHE A 48 -19.21 -14.16 -4.62
C PHE A 48 -18.32 -14.94 -3.63
N ARG A 49 -18.92 -15.63 -2.65
CA ARG A 49 -18.19 -16.41 -1.63
C ARG A 49 -17.35 -17.53 -2.25
N ASN A 50 -17.88 -18.22 -3.25
CA ASN A 50 -17.19 -19.34 -3.90
C ASN A 50 -16.04 -18.87 -4.81
N ASN A 51 -16.10 -17.65 -5.35
CA ASN A 51 -15.10 -17.10 -6.26
C ASN A 51 -14.03 -16.25 -5.57
N LEU A 52 -14.31 -15.73 -4.37
CA LEU A 52 -13.38 -14.90 -3.62
C LEU A 52 -12.22 -15.75 -3.09
N ILE A 53 -11.02 -15.49 -3.59
CA ILE A 53 -9.79 -16.17 -3.14
C ILE A 53 -8.77 -15.11 -2.72
N VAL A 54 -8.14 -15.33 -1.57
CA VAL A 54 -7.03 -14.50 -1.08
C VAL A 54 -5.81 -15.39 -0.87
N THR A 55 -4.71 -15.06 -1.52
CA THR A 55 -3.45 -15.84 -1.46
C THR A 55 -2.30 -14.92 -1.14
N PHE A 56 -1.66 -15.10 0.02
CA PHE A 56 -0.46 -14.35 0.39
C PHE A 56 0.77 -14.92 -0.30
N HIS A 57 1.56 -14.04 -0.90
CA HIS A 57 2.87 -14.36 -1.51
C HIS A 57 4.01 -13.94 -0.58
N LYS A 58 3.82 -12.80 0.12
CA LYS A 58 4.73 -12.25 1.12
C LYS A 58 3.91 -11.71 2.28
N ASN A 59 4.29 -12.02 3.52
CA ASN A 59 3.60 -11.50 4.71
C ASN A 59 4.63 -11.17 5.82
N GLU A 60 5.34 -10.07 5.62
CA GLU A 60 6.29 -9.52 6.59
C GLU A 60 5.61 -8.42 7.43
N PRO A 61 6.13 -8.08 8.63
CA PRO A 61 5.50 -7.11 9.52
C PRO A 61 5.16 -5.77 8.86
N TYR A 62 6.02 -5.27 7.97
CA TYR A 62 5.85 -3.97 7.32
C TYR A 62 5.59 -4.06 5.81
N GLU A 63 5.52 -5.26 5.24
CA GLU A 63 5.23 -5.44 3.82
C GLU A 63 4.40 -6.72 3.60
N ALA A 64 3.21 -6.57 3.02
CA ALA A 64 2.37 -7.69 2.62
C ALA A 64 2.07 -7.62 1.13
N SER A 65 2.33 -8.74 0.44
CA SER A 65 1.98 -8.93 -0.97
C SER A 65 1.06 -10.13 -1.12
N PHE A 66 -0.12 -9.93 -1.70
CA PHE A 66 -1.13 -10.97 -1.81
C PHE A 66 -2.00 -10.79 -3.06
N SER A 67 -2.53 -11.89 -3.57
CA SER A 67 -3.55 -11.89 -4.61
C SER A 67 -4.95 -11.86 -4.02
N LEU A 68 -5.78 -10.92 -4.50
CA LEU A 68 -7.20 -10.82 -4.25
C LEU A 68 -7.93 -11.12 -5.56
N ILE A 69 -8.58 -12.28 -5.61
CA ILE A 69 -9.21 -12.83 -6.82
C ILE A 69 -10.72 -12.86 -6.65
N GLY A 70 -11.46 -12.55 -7.71
CA GLY A 70 -12.93 -12.65 -7.74
C GLY A 70 -13.66 -11.39 -7.24
N VAL A 71 -12.95 -10.26 -7.14
CA VAL A 71 -13.54 -8.95 -6.83
C VAL A 71 -13.54 -8.04 -8.06
N ASP A 72 -14.38 -7.01 -8.05
CA ASP A 72 -14.34 -5.95 -9.05
C ASP A 72 -13.32 -4.85 -8.69
N ALA A 73 -12.86 -4.11 -9.70
CA ALA A 73 -11.94 -2.99 -9.53
C ALA A 73 -12.47 -1.90 -8.58
N SER A 74 -13.79 -1.69 -8.51
CA SER A 74 -14.41 -0.74 -7.58
C SER A 74 -14.13 -1.08 -6.11
N ILE A 75 -14.26 -2.36 -5.74
CA ILE A 75 -14.03 -2.85 -4.38
C ILE A 75 -12.51 -2.84 -4.07
N ALA A 76 -11.70 -3.36 -4.98
CA ALA A 76 -10.23 -3.35 -4.83
C ALA A 76 -9.70 -1.91 -4.65
N ASN A 77 -10.17 -0.97 -5.49
CA ASN A 77 -9.78 0.43 -5.38
C ASN A 77 -10.32 1.11 -4.12
N ALA A 78 -11.51 0.72 -3.64
CA ALA A 78 -12.02 1.21 -2.36
C ALA A 78 -11.07 0.82 -1.21
N PHE A 79 -10.63 -0.43 -1.13
CA PHE A 79 -9.64 -0.86 -0.12
C PHE A 79 -8.34 -0.09 -0.23
N ARG A 80 -7.80 0.08 -1.45
CA ARG A 80 -6.59 0.87 -1.69
C ARG A 80 -6.73 2.32 -1.21
N ARG A 81 -7.85 2.97 -1.50
CA ARG A 81 -8.12 4.36 -1.08
C ARG A 81 -8.25 4.48 0.44
N ILE A 82 -8.95 3.54 1.07
CA ILE A 82 -9.12 3.50 2.53
C ILE A 82 -7.78 3.31 3.23
N LEU A 83 -6.94 2.38 2.74
CA LEU A 83 -5.59 2.15 3.25
C LEU A 83 -4.76 3.43 3.32
N ILE A 84 -4.82 4.25 2.28
CA ILE A 84 -4.03 5.48 2.16
C ILE A 84 -4.62 6.61 3.01
N ALA A 85 -5.94 6.77 3.00
CA ALA A 85 -6.57 8.03 3.40
C ALA A 85 -7.50 7.94 4.62
N GLU A 86 -7.97 6.76 5.02
CA GLU A 86 -9.07 6.67 5.99
C GLU A 86 -8.78 5.80 7.21
N ILE A 87 -7.72 4.99 7.18
CA ILE A 87 -7.27 4.28 8.37
C ILE A 87 -6.62 5.31 9.31
N PRO A 88 -7.10 5.43 10.55
CA PRO A 88 -6.58 6.42 11.47
C PRO A 88 -5.23 6.00 12.06
N SER A 89 -4.34 6.97 12.22
CA SER A 89 -3.03 6.79 12.84
C SER A 89 -2.70 7.93 13.81
N LEU A 90 -1.72 7.69 14.68
CA LEU A 90 -1.18 8.68 15.61
C LEU A 90 0.00 9.41 14.96
N ALA A 91 -0.02 10.74 14.93
CA ALA A 91 1.11 11.57 14.49
C ALA A 91 1.20 12.87 15.31
N ILE A 92 2.35 13.54 15.25
CA ILE A 92 2.58 14.84 15.90
C ILE A 92 1.78 15.92 15.17
N GLU A 93 0.98 16.66 15.93
CA GLU A 93 0.10 17.72 15.43
C GLU A 93 0.56 19.10 15.88
N THR A 94 0.69 19.28 17.19
CA THR A 94 1.08 20.56 17.78
C THR A 94 2.50 20.47 18.30
N VAL A 95 3.32 21.47 17.99
CA VAL A 95 4.71 21.57 18.41
C VAL A 95 4.90 22.86 19.21
N TYR A 96 5.17 22.72 20.50
CA TYR A 96 5.44 23.82 21.42
C TYR A 96 6.95 23.99 21.53
N ILE A 97 7.47 25.06 20.95
CA ILE A 97 8.91 25.36 20.97
C ILE A 97 9.19 26.28 22.14
N HIS A 98 9.91 25.78 23.14
CA HIS A 98 10.35 26.58 24.28
C HIS A 98 11.65 27.31 23.97
N ASN A 99 12.59 26.64 23.30
CA ASN A 99 13.85 27.24 22.88
C ASN A 99 14.44 26.49 21.67
N ASN A 100 14.60 27.19 20.55
CA ASN A 100 15.33 26.69 19.38
C ASN A 100 16.40 27.70 18.99
N THR A 101 17.66 27.38 19.29
CA THR A 101 18.83 28.15 18.82
C THR A 101 19.59 27.46 17.70
N SER A 102 18.97 26.44 17.08
CA SER A 102 19.52 25.76 15.92
C SER A 102 19.47 26.63 14.67
N VAL A 103 20.05 26.14 13.58
CA VAL A 103 20.02 26.83 12.27
C VAL A 103 18.69 26.59 11.54
N ILE A 104 17.95 25.53 11.90
CA ILE A 104 16.68 25.18 11.26
C ILE A 104 15.58 26.04 11.84
N GLN A 105 14.79 26.66 10.96
CA GLN A 105 13.64 27.47 11.34
C GLN A 105 12.57 26.62 12.04
N ASP A 106 11.85 27.26 12.95
CA ASP A 106 10.83 26.64 13.80
C ASP A 106 9.76 25.90 13.00
N GLU A 107 9.21 26.53 11.96
CA GLU A 107 8.17 25.96 11.11
C GLU A 107 8.66 24.75 10.31
N VAL A 108 9.92 24.78 9.86
CA VAL A 108 10.54 23.68 9.11
C VAL A 108 10.81 22.51 10.06
N LEU A 109 11.30 22.78 11.26
CA LEU A 109 11.53 21.75 12.28
C LEU A 109 10.22 21.10 12.71
N ALA A 110 9.19 21.90 12.99
CA ALA A 110 7.85 21.41 13.34
C ALA A 110 7.25 20.53 12.23
N HIS A 111 7.37 20.96 10.96
CA HIS A 111 6.93 20.16 9.82
C HIS A 111 7.68 18.82 9.71
N ARG A 112 9.00 18.81 9.93
CA ARG A 112 9.80 17.56 9.95
C ARG A 112 9.37 16.63 11.07
N LEU A 113 9.16 17.15 12.29
CA LEU A 113 8.69 16.37 13.44
C LEU A 113 7.32 15.75 13.16
N GLY A 114 6.40 16.51 12.54
CA GLY A 114 5.08 16.04 12.12
C GLY A 114 5.12 14.81 11.20
N LEU A 115 6.16 14.66 10.39
CA LEU A 115 6.33 13.57 9.43
C LEU A 115 7.05 12.34 9.99
N VAL A 116 7.50 12.36 11.25
CA VAL A 116 8.15 11.21 11.87
C VAL A 116 7.07 10.15 12.17
N PRO A 117 7.12 8.95 11.57
CA PRO A 117 6.16 7.90 11.89
C PRO A 117 6.41 7.40 13.32
N LEU A 118 5.33 7.30 14.10
CA LEU A 118 5.36 6.79 15.47
C LEU A 118 4.84 5.36 15.52
N THR A 119 5.38 4.56 16.43
CA THR A 119 4.95 3.21 16.77
C THR A 119 4.75 3.09 18.28
N GLY A 120 4.02 2.07 18.71
CA GLY A 120 3.73 1.78 20.11
C GLY A 120 2.73 0.65 20.24
N SER A 121 2.23 0.43 21.45
CA SER A 121 1.24 -0.61 21.73
C SER A 121 0.00 -0.48 20.81
N PRO A 122 -0.32 -1.50 19.99
CA PRO A 122 -1.52 -1.49 19.14
C PRO A 122 -2.81 -1.35 19.96
N GLU A 123 -2.84 -1.92 21.16
CA GLU A 123 -3.97 -1.79 22.07
C GLU A 123 -4.12 -0.34 22.56
N GLY A 124 -3.01 0.31 22.91
CA GLY A 124 -3.02 1.71 23.32
C GLY A 124 -3.45 2.66 22.20
N ILE A 125 -2.95 2.47 20.98
CA ILE A 125 -3.34 3.29 19.81
C ILE A 125 -4.84 3.11 19.47
N ASN A 126 -5.37 1.91 19.65
CA ASN A 126 -6.79 1.63 19.48
C ASN A 126 -7.66 2.18 20.61
N TRP A 127 -7.13 2.24 21.84
CA TRP A 127 -7.79 2.83 23.00
C TRP A 127 -7.93 4.36 22.89
N LEU A 128 -6.95 5.04 22.28
CA LEU A 128 -6.99 6.48 22.07
C LEU A 128 -8.24 6.94 21.30
N ARG A 129 -8.87 7.98 21.85
CA ARG A 129 -10.04 8.66 21.26
C ARG A 129 -9.60 9.82 20.38
N TRP A 130 -10.52 10.25 19.53
CA TRP A 130 -10.34 11.42 18.67
C TRP A 130 -10.27 12.70 19.51
N PHE A 131 -9.19 13.46 19.32
CA PHE A 131 -9.12 14.84 19.76
C PHE A 131 -9.87 15.73 18.76
N ARG A 132 -10.76 16.60 19.24
CA ARG A 132 -11.39 17.62 18.40
C ARG A 132 -10.71 18.94 18.65
N GLN A 133 -10.09 19.50 17.61
CA GLN A 133 -9.56 20.85 17.67
C GLN A 133 -10.72 21.85 17.90
N PRO A 134 -10.53 22.87 18.76
CA PRO A 134 -11.51 23.93 18.93
C PRO A 134 -11.62 24.76 17.64
N ASN A 135 -12.82 25.25 17.36
CA ASN A 135 -13.08 26.19 16.27
C ASN A 135 -12.43 27.55 16.57
N GLU A 136 -12.06 28.28 15.52
CA GLU A 136 -11.58 29.66 15.65
C GLU A 136 -12.62 30.53 16.38
N GLY A 137 -12.19 31.21 17.44
CA GLY A 137 -13.05 32.09 18.24
C GLY A 137 -13.91 31.41 19.30
N ASP A 138 -13.93 30.07 19.38
CA ASP A 138 -14.61 29.32 20.44
C ASP A 138 -13.73 28.21 21.02
N PRO A 139 -12.85 28.54 22.00
CA PRO A 139 -12.00 27.55 22.67
C PRO A 139 -12.78 26.43 23.39
N SER A 140 -14.07 26.65 23.71
CA SER A 140 -14.89 25.67 24.42
C SER A 140 -15.50 24.59 23.51
N SER A 141 -15.42 24.78 22.19
CA SER A 141 -15.93 23.83 21.19
C SER A 141 -15.03 22.58 21.01
N GLY A 142 -13.78 22.66 21.46
CA GLY A 142 -12.79 21.60 21.34
C GLY A 142 -12.88 20.53 22.42
N SER A 143 -12.11 19.46 22.26
CA SER A 143 -11.87 18.51 23.36
C SER A 143 -10.86 19.10 24.33
N GLU A 144 -11.05 18.86 25.63
CA GLU A 144 -9.98 19.07 26.61
C GLU A 144 -8.84 18.09 26.37
N LEU A 145 -7.60 18.52 26.62
CA LEU A 145 -6.43 17.64 26.57
C LEU A 145 -6.49 16.64 27.73
N ALA A 146 -6.47 15.36 27.40
CA ALA A 146 -6.60 14.28 28.38
C ALA A 146 -5.74 13.06 28.00
N ASP A 147 -5.52 12.20 29.00
CA ASP A 147 -4.73 10.97 28.87
C ASP A 147 -5.24 10.03 27.76
N TYR A 148 -6.53 10.06 27.45
CA TYR A 148 -7.17 9.19 26.47
C TYR A 148 -7.25 9.76 25.05
N ASN A 149 -6.82 11.00 24.79
CA ASN A 149 -6.94 11.62 23.47
C ASN A 149 -5.65 12.27 22.94
N THR A 150 -4.67 12.53 23.82
CA THR A 150 -3.44 13.24 23.45
C THR A 150 -2.23 12.53 24.06
N ILE A 151 -1.17 12.35 23.26
CA ILE A 151 0.12 11.83 23.70
C ILE A 151 1.13 12.98 23.68
N VAL A 152 1.89 13.13 24.75
CA VAL A 152 2.93 14.17 24.86
C VAL A 152 4.32 13.55 24.69
N LEU A 153 5.11 14.14 23.80
CA LEU A 153 6.50 13.77 23.55
C LEU A 153 7.41 14.99 23.78
N HIS A 154 8.65 14.74 24.18
CA HIS A 154 9.63 15.80 24.43
C HIS A 154 10.90 15.57 23.62
N LEU A 155 11.52 16.66 23.17
CA LEU A 155 12.84 16.69 22.56
C LEU A 155 13.68 17.78 23.22
N ASN A 156 14.65 17.39 24.04
CA ASN A 156 15.53 18.31 24.76
C ASN A 156 16.99 17.92 24.53
N VAL A 157 17.66 18.64 23.63
CA VAL A 157 19.02 18.33 23.19
C VAL A 157 19.87 19.59 23.14
N GLU A 158 21.07 19.51 23.71
CA GLU A 158 22.07 20.59 23.70
C GLU A 158 23.39 20.05 23.13
N CYS A 159 23.92 20.74 22.13
CA CYS A 159 25.20 20.37 21.54
C CYS A 159 26.37 20.97 22.35
N LYS A 160 27.34 20.12 22.69
CA LYS A 160 28.52 20.51 23.48
C LYS A 160 29.81 20.03 22.82
N LYS A 161 30.91 20.74 23.06
CA LYS A 161 32.23 20.28 22.64
C LYS A 161 32.60 19.01 23.41
N ASN A 162 33.10 18.00 22.71
CA ASN A 162 33.60 16.79 23.33
C ASN A 162 35.04 17.02 23.81
N PRO A 163 35.32 17.04 25.13
CA PRO A 163 36.67 17.27 25.65
C PRO A 163 37.64 16.12 25.33
N LYS A 164 37.13 14.95 24.93
CA LYS A 164 37.93 13.77 24.61
C LYS A 164 38.31 13.66 23.13
N ALA A 165 37.89 14.61 22.29
CA ALA A 165 38.20 14.59 20.86
C ALA A 165 39.70 14.85 20.63
N SER A 166 40.28 14.15 19.65
CA SER A 166 41.66 14.40 19.22
C SER A 166 41.80 15.83 18.65
N PRO A 167 42.94 16.53 18.86
CA PRO A 167 43.16 17.86 18.28
C PRO A 167 43.01 17.91 16.75
N ASP A 168 43.31 16.81 16.06
CA ASP A 168 43.25 16.70 14.60
C ASP A 168 41.92 16.09 14.09
N GLU A 169 40.96 15.83 14.98
CA GLU A 169 39.67 15.25 14.58
C GLU A 169 38.86 16.24 13.77
N GLN A 170 38.29 15.80 12.64
CA GLN A 170 37.46 16.63 11.77
C GLN A 170 36.01 16.18 11.72
N ASP A 171 35.71 14.96 12.18
CA ASP A 171 34.34 14.44 12.20
C ASP A 171 33.50 15.19 13.27
N PRO A 172 32.43 15.92 12.87
CA PRO A 172 31.56 16.61 13.81
C PRO A 172 30.92 15.70 14.86
N LEU A 173 30.70 14.41 14.55
CA LEU A 173 30.13 13.43 15.47
C LEU A 173 31.07 13.05 16.61
N LYS A 174 32.38 13.18 16.39
CA LYS A 174 33.41 12.92 17.42
C LYS A 174 33.83 14.20 18.12
N LEU A 175 33.88 15.31 17.39
CA LEU A 175 34.20 16.64 17.91
C LEU A 175 33.17 17.15 18.92
N TYR A 176 31.90 16.81 18.73
CA TYR A 176 30.82 17.35 19.54
C TYR A 176 29.87 16.24 19.99
N SER A 177 29.37 16.34 21.22
CA SER A 177 28.24 15.52 21.67
C SER A 177 26.94 16.11 21.15
N HIS A 178 26.05 15.27 20.63
CA HIS A 178 24.74 15.66 20.08
C HIS A 178 24.83 16.69 18.93
N ALA A 179 25.85 16.57 18.07
CA ALA A 179 25.91 17.34 16.83
C ALA A 179 24.77 17.02 15.86
N HIS A 180 24.32 15.77 15.84
CA HIS A 180 23.17 15.32 15.07
C HIS A 180 22.06 14.92 16.03
N VAL A 181 20.88 15.47 15.81
CA VAL A 181 19.66 15.14 16.56
C VAL A 181 18.85 14.17 15.74
N TYR A 182 18.55 13.01 16.30
CA TYR A 182 17.84 11.92 15.66
C TYR A 182 16.46 11.72 16.28
N ALA A 183 15.58 11.01 15.59
CA ALA A 183 14.25 10.73 16.11
C ALA A 183 14.29 9.97 17.44
N LYS A 184 15.25 9.06 17.65
CA LYS A 184 15.44 8.37 18.95
C LYS A 184 15.67 9.28 20.15
N ASP A 185 16.04 10.54 19.93
CA ASP A 185 16.20 11.53 21.00
C ASP A 185 14.83 12.07 21.49
N ILE A 186 13.73 11.71 20.81
CA ILE A 186 12.37 11.99 21.25
C ILE A 186 11.98 11.03 22.37
N THR A 187 11.60 11.58 23.51
CA THR A 187 11.20 10.82 24.70
C THR A 187 9.70 10.89 24.92
N PHE A 188 9.09 9.76 25.28
CA PHE A 188 7.70 9.67 25.71
C PHE A 188 7.61 9.62 27.24
N GLN A 189 6.70 10.41 27.82
CA GLN A 189 6.41 10.40 29.24
C GLN A 189 4.91 10.12 29.42
N PRO A 190 4.52 8.88 29.79
CA PRO A 190 3.11 8.53 29.94
C PRO A 190 2.47 9.31 31.10
N VAL A 191 1.22 9.71 30.93
CA VAL A 191 0.43 10.40 31.97
C VAL A 191 -0.86 9.65 32.26
N GLY A 192 -1.22 9.55 33.54
CA GLY A 192 -2.49 8.97 33.98
C GLY A 192 -2.65 7.52 33.54
N ARG A 193 -3.72 7.19 32.81
CA ARG A 193 -3.98 5.81 32.38
C ARG A 193 -3.05 5.33 31.26
N GLN A 194 -2.28 6.21 30.64
CA GLN A 194 -1.39 5.83 29.53
C GLN A 194 -0.34 4.80 29.95
N GLU A 195 0.12 4.81 31.20
CA GLU A 195 1.07 3.83 31.73
C GLU A 195 0.59 2.38 31.55
N ALA A 196 -0.73 2.14 31.69
CA ALA A 196 -1.32 0.82 31.54
C ALA A 196 -1.46 0.38 30.07
N TYR A 197 -1.60 1.33 29.14
CA TYR A 197 -1.84 1.07 27.72
C TYR A 197 -0.56 1.10 26.87
N PHE A 198 0.49 1.76 27.35
CA PHE A 198 1.78 1.91 26.70
C PHE A 198 2.93 1.46 27.63
N PRO A 199 2.99 0.17 27.99
CA PRO A 199 4.00 -0.33 28.91
C PRO A 199 5.40 -0.26 28.29
N GLU A 200 6.39 0.21 29.05
CA GLU A 200 7.80 0.16 28.66
C GLU A 200 8.39 -1.26 28.80
N PRO A 201 9.44 -1.61 28.02
CA PRO A 201 10.12 -0.79 27.01
C PRO A 201 9.47 -0.87 25.61
N ASP A 202 8.75 -1.95 25.31
CA ASP A 202 8.33 -2.27 23.94
C ASP A 202 7.00 -1.63 23.52
N GLY A 203 6.13 -1.28 24.47
CA GLY A 203 4.80 -0.71 24.23
C GLY A 203 4.74 0.82 24.25
N GLY A 204 5.79 1.49 24.75
CA GLY A 204 5.91 2.95 24.78
C GLY A 204 5.87 3.58 23.39
N ILE A 205 5.26 4.77 23.28
CA ILE A 205 5.25 5.53 22.03
C ILE A 205 6.69 5.95 21.70
N ARG A 206 7.13 5.63 20.49
CA ARG A 206 8.46 5.98 19.99
C ARG A 206 8.45 6.14 18.47
N PRO A 207 9.45 6.79 17.87
CA PRO A 207 9.59 6.79 16.43
C PRO A 207 9.79 5.37 15.90
N THR A 208 9.11 5.01 14.81
CA THR A 208 9.32 3.73 14.13
C THR A 208 10.77 3.59 13.69
N ASN A 209 11.33 4.67 13.13
CA ASN A 209 12.67 4.68 12.57
C ASN A 209 13.56 5.60 13.45
N PRO A 210 14.37 5.04 14.37
CA PRO A 210 15.10 5.82 15.38
C PRO A 210 16.18 6.74 14.78
N ASP A 211 16.72 6.40 13.61
CA ASP A 211 17.84 7.11 13.00
C ASP A 211 17.43 8.17 11.97
N ILE A 212 16.15 8.58 11.95
CA ILE A 212 15.72 9.74 11.16
C ILE A 212 16.44 10.99 11.70
N LEU A 213 17.21 11.67 10.86
CA LEU A 213 17.87 12.91 11.22
C LEU A 213 16.87 14.07 11.25
N LEU A 214 16.74 14.71 12.41
CA LEU A 214 15.84 15.85 12.64
C LEU A 214 16.55 17.17 12.38
N ALA A 215 17.69 17.37 13.06
CA ALA A 215 18.45 18.61 13.00
C ALA A 215 19.96 18.36 13.16
N LYS A 216 20.77 19.33 12.73
CA LYS A 216 22.22 19.36 12.98
C LYS A 216 22.55 20.62 13.79
N LEU A 217 23.31 20.44 14.86
CA LEU A 217 23.67 21.48 15.82
C LEU A 217 25.19 21.73 15.83
N ARG A 218 25.56 22.85 16.44
CA ARG A 218 26.93 23.20 16.84
C ARG A 218 26.97 23.58 18.32
N PRO A 219 28.15 23.53 18.96
CA PRO A 219 28.27 23.79 20.39
C PRO A 219 27.63 25.12 20.82
N GLY A 220 26.81 25.06 21.87
CA GLY A 220 26.04 26.21 22.38
C GLY A 220 24.63 26.33 21.80
N GLN A 221 24.28 25.53 20.79
CA GLN A 221 22.91 25.44 20.29
C GLN A 221 22.10 24.39 21.07
N LYS A 222 20.82 24.69 21.29
CA LYS A 222 19.86 23.88 22.02
C LYS A 222 18.52 23.81 21.26
N ILE A 223 17.86 22.65 21.37
CA ILE A 223 16.47 22.44 20.99
C ILE A 223 15.73 21.96 22.24
N ASP A 224 14.62 22.62 22.57
CA ASP A 224 13.73 22.31 23.69
C ASP A 224 12.28 22.43 23.22
N ILE A 225 11.65 21.29 22.99
CA ILE A 225 10.35 21.18 22.33
C ILE A 225 9.47 20.15 23.05
N GLU A 226 8.20 20.51 23.23
CA GLU A 226 7.11 19.61 23.59
C GLU A 226 6.21 19.39 22.37
N MET A 227 5.75 18.16 22.14
CA MET A 227 4.96 17.78 20.98
C MET A 227 3.70 17.04 21.42
N HIS A 228 2.55 17.46 20.91
CA HIS A 228 1.28 16.78 21.15
C HIS A 228 0.92 15.96 19.92
N CYS A 229 0.71 14.67 20.14
CA CYS A 229 0.29 13.73 19.10
C CYS A 229 -1.18 13.41 19.28
N VAL A 230 -1.91 13.39 18.16
CA VAL A 230 -3.33 13.10 18.12
C VAL A 230 -3.64 12.08 17.03
N LYS A 231 -4.83 11.47 17.13
CA LYS A 231 -5.33 10.56 16.12
C LYS A 231 -5.88 11.35 14.94
N GLY A 232 -5.42 11.04 13.73
CA GLY A 232 -5.86 11.67 12.47
C GLY A 232 -6.06 10.65 11.36
N ILE A 233 -6.51 11.10 10.19
CA ILE A 233 -6.63 10.28 8.97
C ILE A 233 -5.81 10.87 7.82
N GLY A 234 -5.30 10.01 6.93
CA GLY A 234 -4.49 10.44 5.78
C GLY A 234 -5.20 11.39 4.80
N ALA A 235 -6.54 11.39 4.78
CA ALA A 235 -7.35 12.31 3.97
C ALA A 235 -7.23 13.77 4.44
N ASP A 236 -6.96 13.98 5.73
CA ASP A 236 -6.76 15.30 6.32
C ASP A 236 -5.33 15.77 6.08
N HIS A 237 -4.34 14.95 6.45
CA HIS A 237 -2.93 15.23 6.18
C HIS A 237 -2.15 13.93 5.93
N ALA A 238 -1.23 13.95 4.95
CA ALA A 238 -0.47 12.77 4.53
C ALA A 238 0.37 12.12 5.66
N LYS A 239 0.76 12.90 6.68
CA LYS A 239 1.46 12.41 7.88
C LYS A 239 0.68 11.33 8.65
N PHE A 240 -0.64 11.30 8.51
CA PHE A 240 -1.51 10.31 9.11
C PHE A 240 -1.71 9.06 8.23
N SER A 241 -1.09 8.98 7.05
CA SER A 241 -1.18 7.76 6.26
C SER A 241 -0.37 6.64 6.94
N PRO A 242 -1.00 5.50 7.28
CA PRO A 242 -0.30 4.40 7.94
C PRO A 242 0.49 3.52 6.96
N VAL A 243 0.40 3.82 5.66
CA VAL A 243 1.12 3.11 4.60
C VAL A 243 2.16 4.04 3.97
N ALA A 244 3.35 3.51 3.71
CA ALA A 244 4.30 4.17 2.83
C ALA A 244 3.73 4.20 1.41
N THR A 245 3.25 3.05 0.96
CA THR A 245 2.42 2.94 -0.25
C THR A 245 1.49 1.74 -0.15
N ALA A 246 0.32 1.87 -0.78
CA ALA A 246 -0.58 0.77 -1.02
C ALA A 246 -1.03 0.82 -2.48
N SER A 247 -0.75 -0.24 -3.22
CA SER A 247 -1.08 -0.31 -4.63
C SER A 247 -1.53 -1.71 -5.02
N TYR A 248 -2.09 -1.83 -6.20
CA TYR A 248 -2.33 -3.11 -6.83
C TYR A 248 -1.99 -3.04 -8.30
N ARG A 249 -1.68 -4.20 -8.87
CA ARG A 249 -1.65 -4.43 -10.32
C ARG A 249 -2.49 -5.65 -10.65
N LEU A 250 -3.01 -5.72 -11.86
CA LEU A 250 -3.67 -6.93 -12.35
C LEU A 250 -2.62 -7.97 -12.75
N LEU A 251 -2.91 -9.25 -12.55
CA LEU A 251 -2.03 -10.35 -12.99
C LEU A 251 -1.84 -10.27 -14.53
N PRO A 252 -0.61 -10.23 -15.04
CA PRO A 252 -0.36 -10.31 -16.48
C PRO A 252 -0.82 -11.64 -17.08
N ASP A 253 -1.35 -11.58 -18.30
CA ASP A 253 -1.67 -12.74 -19.14
C ASP A 253 -0.81 -12.63 -20.40
N ILE A 254 0.06 -13.62 -20.62
CA ILE A 254 0.93 -13.68 -21.80
C ILE A 254 0.55 -14.93 -22.57
N ARG A 255 0.12 -14.78 -23.82
CA ARG A 255 -0.27 -15.89 -24.68
C ARG A 255 0.57 -15.92 -25.94
N ILE A 256 1.24 -17.05 -26.15
CA ILE A 256 1.95 -17.36 -27.39
C ILE A 256 0.94 -18.04 -28.31
N LEU A 257 0.47 -17.31 -29.33
CA LEU A 257 -0.53 -17.76 -30.29
C LEU A 257 0.05 -18.65 -31.39
N ARG A 258 1.34 -18.48 -31.68
CA ARG A 258 2.08 -19.25 -32.67
C ARG A 258 3.48 -19.54 -32.15
N PRO A 259 4.07 -20.71 -32.46
CA PRO A 259 5.41 -21.06 -32.04
C PRO A 259 6.46 -20.00 -32.36
N ILE A 260 7.32 -19.73 -31.38
CA ILE A 260 8.48 -18.86 -31.50
C ILE A 260 9.70 -19.75 -31.23
N LEU A 261 10.52 -19.94 -32.27
CA LEU A 261 11.55 -20.99 -32.30
C LEU A 261 12.96 -20.43 -32.52
N GLY A 262 13.97 -21.21 -32.15
CA GLY A 262 15.37 -20.95 -32.45
C GLY A 262 15.89 -19.66 -31.81
N MET A 263 16.54 -18.81 -32.61
CA MET A 263 17.06 -17.53 -32.14
C MET A 263 15.96 -16.53 -31.78
N ASP A 264 14.80 -16.60 -32.44
CA ASP A 264 13.65 -15.76 -32.11
C ASP A 264 13.13 -16.07 -30.71
N ALA A 265 13.20 -17.33 -30.26
CA ALA A 265 12.81 -17.71 -28.90
C ALA A 265 13.72 -17.06 -27.85
N VAL A 266 15.04 -17.03 -28.11
CA VAL A 266 16.02 -16.38 -27.23
C VAL A 266 15.78 -14.86 -27.19
N LYS A 267 15.56 -14.24 -28.36
CA LYS A 267 15.26 -12.81 -28.46
C LYS A 267 13.93 -12.46 -27.78
N PHE A 268 12.91 -13.29 -27.94
CA PHE A 268 11.61 -13.12 -27.31
C PHE A 268 11.73 -13.17 -25.78
N ALA A 269 12.48 -14.13 -25.23
CA ALA A 269 12.75 -14.18 -23.80
C ALA A 269 13.46 -12.93 -23.29
N GLY A 270 14.42 -12.39 -24.06
CA GLY A 270 15.11 -11.13 -23.75
C GLY A 270 14.22 -9.87 -23.76
N CYS A 271 12.98 -9.95 -24.24
CA CYS A 271 12.02 -8.84 -24.19
C CYS A 271 11.31 -8.72 -22.81
N PHE A 272 11.46 -9.72 -21.94
CA PHE A 272 10.78 -9.78 -20.64
C PHE A 272 11.80 -9.83 -19.48
N PRO A 273 11.37 -9.50 -18.25
CA PRO A 273 12.15 -9.78 -17.07
C PRO A 273 12.54 -11.26 -16.95
N GLU A 274 13.67 -11.52 -16.28
CA GLU A 274 14.17 -12.88 -16.07
C GLU A 274 13.14 -13.75 -15.34
N GLY A 275 12.94 -14.97 -15.85
CA GLY A 275 12.00 -15.95 -15.28
C GLY A 275 10.55 -15.81 -15.76
N VAL A 276 10.20 -14.80 -16.58
CA VAL A 276 8.87 -14.70 -17.19
C VAL A 276 8.71 -15.69 -18.33
N ILE A 277 9.67 -15.66 -19.27
CA ILE A 277 9.72 -16.54 -20.43
C ILE A 277 10.89 -17.50 -20.29
N GLY A 278 10.59 -18.79 -20.45
CA GLY A 278 11.57 -19.88 -20.48
C GLY A 278 11.89 -20.31 -21.89
N ILE A 279 12.98 -21.06 -22.02
CA ILE A 279 13.38 -21.71 -23.26
C ILE A 279 13.39 -23.21 -23.01
N GLU A 280 12.53 -23.92 -23.74
CA GLU A 280 12.45 -25.37 -23.72
C GLU A 280 12.85 -25.94 -25.09
N THR A 281 13.05 -27.24 -25.17
CA THR A 281 13.22 -27.94 -26.45
C THR A 281 11.88 -28.50 -26.93
N VAL A 282 11.61 -28.38 -28.22
CA VAL A 282 10.45 -29.03 -28.86
C VAL A 282 10.58 -30.54 -28.74
N THR A 283 9.54 -31.21 -28.23
CA THR A 283 9.53 -32.66 -28.06
C THR A 283 9.19 -33.37 -29.38
N ALA A 284 9.56 -34.65 -29.51
CA ALA A 284 9.20 -35.48 -30.67
C ALA A 284 7.67 -35.61 -30.85
N GLU A 285 6.91 -35.60 -29.75
CA GLU A 285 5.44 -35.62 -29.77
C GLU A 285 4.88 -34.33 -30.37
N GLU A 286 5.35 -33.16 -29.94
CA GLU A 286 4.94 -31.87 -30.48
C GLU A 286 5.32 -31.73 -31.96
N ALA A 287 6.49 -32.24 -32.35
CA ALA A 287 6.99 -32.17 -33.72
C ALA A 287 6.28 -33.13 -34.70
N SER A 288 5.65 -34.19 -34.19
CA SER A 288 4.91 -35.17 -35.01
C SER A 288 3.42 -34.85 -35.12
N GLN A 289 2.88 -34.03 -34.21
CA GLN A 289 1.47 -33.64 -34.23
C GLN A 289 1.16 -32.59 -35.29
N ARG A 290 0.37 -32.99 -36.31
CA ARG A 290 -0.11 -32.07 -37.35
C ARG A 290 -1.06 -31.01 -36.75
N GLY A 291 -0.77 -29.74 -37.00
CA GLY A 291 -1.45 -28.57 -36.45
C GLY A 291 -0.83 -27.99 -35.19
N SER A 292 0.24 -28.59 -34.64
CA SER A 292 0.91 -28.08 -33.42
C SER A 292 1.67 -26.77 -33.66
N GLY A 293 2.03 -26.49 -34.92
CA GLY A 293 2.94 -25.40 -35.30
C GLY A 293 4.42 -25.69 -35.02
N TYR A 294 4.72 -26.84 -34.41
CA TYR A 294 6.07 -27.32 -34.10
C TYR A 294 6.55 -28.42 -35.07
N GLU A 295 5.77 -28.70 -36.11
CA GLU A 295 6.00 -29.76 -37.08
C GLU A 295 7.41 -29.74 -37.67
N GLY A 296 8.14 -30.85 -37.56
CA GLY A 296 9.49 -30.99 -38.12
C GLY A 296 10.57 -30.16 -37.42
N HIS A 297 10.27 -29.55 -36.27
CA HIS A 297 11.21 -28.75 -35.48
C HIS A 297 11.69 -29.46 -34.20
N GLU A 298 11.76 -30.79 -34.19
CA GLU A 298 12.25 -31.57 -33.05
C GLU A 298 13.64 -31.08 -32.59
N GLY A 299 13.81 -30.90 -31.28
CA GLY A 299 15.07 -30.42 -30.69
C GLY A 299 15.34 -28.92 -30.86
N ALA A 300 14.48 -28.18 -31.58
CA ALA A 300 14.59 -26.72 -31.65
C ALA A 300 14.26 -26.07 -30.30
N LYS A 301 14.88 -24.92 -30.02
CA LYS A 301 14.52 -24.08 -28.86
C LYS A 301 13.15 -23.46 -29.10
N LYS A 302 12.20 -23.58 -28.15
CA LYS A 302 10.90 -22.91 -28.15
C LYS A 302 10.76 -22.00 -26.94
N ALA A 303 10.07 -20.87 -27.10
CA ALA A 303 9.71 -20.00 -25.99
C ALA A 303 8.45 -20.52 -25.28
N VAL A 304 8.47 -20.54 -23.95
CA VAL A 304 7.32 -20.91 -23.12
C VAL A 304 7.11 -19.86 -22.03
N VAL A 305 5.87 -19.64 -21.62
CA VAL A 305 5.56 -18.75 -20.50
C VAL A 305 5.74 -19.53 -19.21
N LEU A 306 6.72 -19.15 -18.37
CA LEU A 306 6.99 -19.80 -17.09
C LEU A 306 6.21 -19.14 -15.97
N ASP A 307 6.43 -17.84 -15.74
CA ASP A 307 5.83 -17.11 -14.65
C ASP A 307 5.41 -15.69 -15.07
N PRO A 308 4.16 -15.50 -15.52
CA PRO A 308 3.67 -14.18 -15.90
C PRO A 308 3.55 -13.24 -14.69
N PHE A 309 3.59 -13.74 -13.46
CA PHE A 309 3.54 -12.91 -12.25
C PHE A 309 4.72 -11.93 -12.21
N LYS A 310 5.91 -12.34 -12.66
CA LYS A 310 7.13 -11.52 -12.64
C LYS A 310 7.15 -10.42 -13.72
N ASP A 311 6.23 -10.44 -14.67
CA ASP A 311 6.23 -9.47 -15.76
C ASP A 311 5.83 -8.06 -15.27
N THR A 312 6.55 -7.06 -15.76
CA THR A 312 6.24 -5.63 -15.53
C THR A 312 5.36 -5.06 -16.63
N VAL A 313 5.10 -5.82 -17.70
CA VAL A 313 4.30 -5.44 -18.87
C VAL A 313 4.94 -4.25 -19.61
N SER A 314 6.24 -4.36 -19.90
CA SER A 314 7.04 -3.37 -20.63
C SER A 314 6.57 -3.15 -22.08
N ARG A 315 5.90 -4.16 -22.66
CA ARG A 315 5.47 -4.22 -24.07
C ARG A 315 6.61 -4.29 -25.09
N GLU A 316 7.84 -4.58 -24.65
CA GLU A 316 9.00 -4.59 -25.56
C GLU A 316 8.82 -5.58 -26.72
N CYS A 317 8.24 -6.74 -26.46
CA CYS A 317 7.96 -7.75 -27.50
C CYS A 317 7.03 -7.24 -28.62
N LEU A 318 6.22 -6.20 -28.39
CA LEU A 318 5.33 -5.61 -29.40
C LEU A 318 6.04 -4.63 -30.36
N ARG A 319 7.29 -4.27 -30.07
CA ARG A 319 8.10 -3.41 -30.95
C ARG A 319 8.74 -4.17 -32.10
N HIS A 320 8.96 -5.47 -31.91
CA HIS A 320 9.62 -6.34 -32.86
C HIS A 320 8.64 -6.92 -33.89
N GLU A 321 8.99 -6.84 -35.17
CA GLU A 321 8.12 -7.27 -36.27
C GLU A 321 7.95 -8.79 -36.30
N GLU A 322 9.00 -9.53 -35.94
CA GLU A 322 9.02 -10.99 -35.90
C GLU A 322 8.03 -11.62 -34.90
N PHE A 323 7.57 -10.86 -33.90
CA PHE A 323 6.59 -11.30 -32.90
C PHE A 323 5.16 -10.83 -33.22
N ARG A 324 4.99 -10.03 -34.27
CA ARG A 324 3.69 -9.50 -34.67
C ARG A 324 2.72 -10.64 -35.02
N GLY A 325 1.59 -10.69 -34.32
CA GLY A 325 0.58 -11.74 -34.50
C GLY A 325 0.96 -13.11 -33.91
N LYS A 326 2.13 -13.25 -33.27
CA LYS A 326 2.53 -14.46 -32.54
C LYS A 326 2.22 -14.38 -31.04
N VAL A 327 2.04 -13.17 -30.51
CA VAL A 327 1.92 -12.93 -29.06
C VAL A 327 0.73 -12.03 -28.78
N LYS A 328 0.01 -12.34 -27.71
CA LYS A 328 -1.03 -11.48 -27.14
C LYS A 328 -0.70 -11.21 -25.68
N LEU A 329 -0.62 -9.92 -25.34
CA LEU A 329 -0.46 -9.47 -23.96
C LEU A 329 -1.82 -9.04 -23.40
N GLY A 330 -2.03 -9.33 -22.14
CA GLY A 330 -3.24 -8.98 -21.42
C GLY A 330 -3.02 -8.86 -19.93
N ARG A 331 -4.10 -8.54 -19.22
CA ARG A 331 -4.18 -8.65 -17.76
C ARG A 331 -5.52 -9.24 -17.35
N ILE A 332 -5.52 -10.07 -16.32
CA ILE A 332 -6.73 -10.71 -15.79
C ILE A 332 -7.46 -9.71 -14.88
N ARG A 333 -8.66 -9.28 -15.28
CA ARG A 333 -9.42 -8.17 -14.67
C ARG A 333 -9.83 -8.44 -13.22
N ASP A 334 -10.13 -9.69 -12.88
CA ASP A 334 -10.58 -10.12 -11.55
C ASP A 334 -9.46 -10.67 -10.66
N HIS A 335 -8.18 -10.50 -11.05
CA HIS A 335 -7.03 -10.96 -10.27
C HIS A 335 -6.11 -9.78 -9.93
N PHE A 336 -6.27 -9.24 -8.72
CA PHE A 336 -5.48 -8.13 -8.21
C PHE A 336 -4.30 -8.66 -7.39
N ILE A 337 -3.10 -8.18 -7.67
CA ILE A 337 -1.90 -8.39 -6.86
C ILE A 337 -1.70 -7.11 -6.06
N PHE A 338 -2.03 -7.14 -4.78
CA PHE A 338 -1.83 -6.03 -3.85
C PHE A 338 -0.42 -6.06 -3.27
N ASN A 339 0.14 -4.87 -3.07
CA ASN A 339 1.31 -4.65 -2.22
C ASN A 339 1.00 -3.53 -1.22
N VAL A 340 1.16 -3.83 0.07
CA VAL A 340 0.88 -2.92 1.18
C VAL A 340 2.13 -2.79 2.04
N GLU A 341 2.72 -1.61 2.02
CA GLU A 341 3.90 -1.25 2.80
C GLU A 341 3.48 -0.35 3.95
N SER A 342 3.66 -0.80 5.19
CA SER A 342 3.33 -0.06 6.41
C SER A 342 4.44 0.93 6.77
N THR A 343 4.08 2.07 7.37
CA THR A 343 5.04 3.00 8.02
C THR A 343 5.48 2.54 9.41
N GLY A 344 4.96 1.40 9.88
CA GLY A 344 5.41 0.67 11.06
C GLY A 344 4.61 0.88 12.34
N GLN A 345 3.59 1.74 12.32
CA GLN A 345 2.63 1.87 13.42
C GLN A 345 1.72 0.63 13.56
N PHE A 346 1.35 0.03 12.42
CA PHE A 346 0.55 -1.19 12.35
C PHE A 346 1.27 -2.22 11.49
N ARG A 347 0.91 -3.49 11.67
CA ARG A 347 1.38 -4.54 10.76
C ARG A 347 0.64 -4.46 9.42
N SER A 348 1.32 -4.79 8.34
CA SER A 348 0.81 -4.75 6.96
C SER A 348 -0.46 -5.59 6.73
N ASP A 349 -0.52 -6.79 7.33
CA ASP A 349 -1.67 -7.69 7.30
C ASP A 349 -2.90 -7.11 8.00
N VAL A 350 -2.69 -6.51 9.17
CA VAL A 350 -3.74 -5.84 9.95
C VAL A 350 -4.31 -4.65 9.18
N LEU A 351 -3.47 -3.85 8.51
CA LEU A 351 -3.92 -2.69 7.74
C LEU A 351 -4.95 -3.06 6.68
N PHE A 352 -4.70 -4.13 5.91
CA PHE A 352 -5.68 -4.55 4.90
C PHE A 352 -7.02 -4.95 5.55
N LEU A 353 -6.99 -5.67 6.67
CA LEU A 353 -8.21 -6.02 7.41
C LEU A 353 -8.94 -4.79 7.97
N GLU A 354 -8.21 -3.80 8.47
CA GLU A 354 -8.80 -2.52 8.90
C GLU A 354 -9.48 -1.79 7.75
N SER A 355 -8.93 -1.84 6.54
CA SER A 355 -9.58 -1.23 5.37
C SER A 355 -10.96 -1.84 5.08
N VAL A 356 -11.10 -3.15 5.22
CA VAL A 356 -12.36 -3.87 5.06
C VAL A 356 -13.34 -3.49 6.18
N LYS A 357 -12.85 -3.38 7.43
CA LYS A 357 -13.67 -2.95 8.57
C LYS A 357 -14.20 -1.53 8.37
N VAL A 358 -13.37 -0.58 7.93
CA VAL A 358 -13.78 0.80 7.66
C VAL A 358 -14.87 0.86 6.60
N LEU A 359 -14.71 0.14 5.48
CA LEU A 359 -15.74 0.09 4.43
C LEU A 359 -17.07 -0.46 4.97
N LYS A 360 -17.01 -1.55 5.74
CA LYS A 360 -18.18 -2.16 6.39
C LYS A 360 -18.87 -1.19 7.35
N LEU A 361 -18.11 -0.42 8.13
CA LEU A 361 -18.63 0.59 9.05
C LEU A 361 -19.32 1.73 8.31
N LYS A 362 -18.76 2.19 7.17
CA LYS A 362 -19.39 3.20 6.31
C LYS A 362 -20.75 2.74 5.79
N CYS A 363 -20.84 1.52 5.25
CA CYS A 363 -22.11 0.95 4.78
C CYS A 363 -23.14 0.83 5.93
N ARG A 364 -22.69 0.41 7.12
CA ARG A 364 -23.56 0.32 8.30
C ARG A 364 -24.03 1.68 8.82
N LYS A 365 -23.18 2.71 8.74
CA LYS A 365 -23.57 4.08 9.08
C LYS A 365 -24.65 4.57 8.12
N LEU A 366 -24.39 4.47 6.81
CA LEU A 366 -25.36 4.87 5.78
C LEU A 366 -26.71 4.15 5.93
N LYS A 367 -26.70 2.83 6.17
CA LYS A 367 -27.93 2.06 6.41
C LYS A 367 -28.72 2.57 7.61
N ARG A 368 -28.05 2.89 8.72
CA ARG A 368 -28.70 3.44 9.92
C ARG A 368 -29.26 4.84 9.69
N ASP A 369 -28.51 5.69 8.99
CA ASP A 369 -28.93 7.06 8.70
C ASP A 369 -30.15 7.07 7.77
N LEU A 370 -30.18 6.18 6.77
CA LEU A 370 -31.36 5.98 5.91
C LEU A 370 -32.58 5.49 6.68
N ALA A 371 -32.42 4.52 7.59
CA ALA A 371 -33.53 4.04 8.41
C ALA A 371 -34.17 5.15 9.25
N LYS A 372 -33.35 6.02 9.85
CA LYS A 372 -33.83 7.19 10.61
C LYS A 372 -34.63 8.17 9.75
N ILE A 373 -34.21 8.37 8.50
CA ILE A 373 -34.92 9.26 7.56
C ILE A 373 -36.31 8.69 7.25
N VAL A 374 -36.39 7.38 6.98
CA VAL A 374 -37.68 6.71 6.73
C VAL A 374 -38.59 6.80 7.95
N GLU A 375 -38.08 6.53 9.16
CA GLU A 375 -38.85 6.67 10.40
C GLU A 375 -39.35 8.10 10.61
N THR A 376 -38.56 9.11 10.26
CA THR A 376 -38.98 10.52 10.38
C THR A 376 -40.08 10.89 9.39
N LEU A 377 -40.06 10.29 8.18
CA LEU A 377 -41.05 10.51 7.12
C LEU A 377 -42.38 9.78 7.37
N GLU A 378 -42.36 8.65 8.09
CA GLU A 378 -43.59 7.91 8.46
C GLU A 378 -44.34 8.56 9.64
N VAL A 379 -43.67 9.43 10.40
CA VAL A 379 -44.23 10.15 11.56
C VAL A 379 -44.73 11.56 11.19
N SER A 380 -44.36 12.07 10.02
CA SER A 380 -44.85 13.33 9.42
C SER A 380 -45.99 13.09 8.43
#